data_AF-D5RRD6-F1
#
_entry.id   AF-D5RRD6-F1
#
_cell.length_a   1.000
_cell.length_b   1.000
_cell.length_c   1.000
_cell.angle_alpha   90.00
_cell.angle_beta   90.00
_cell.angle_gamma   90.00
#
_symmetry.space_group_name_H-M   'P 1'
#
loop_
_entity.id
_entity.type
_entity.pdbx_description
1 polymer ?
#
loop_
_entity_poly.entity_id
_entity_poly.type
_entity_poly.pdbx_seq_one_letter_code
_entity_poly.pdbx_strand_id
1 'polypeptide(L)'
;PPEAAARVADAAAAYIGRARCDLALLPLEDAVAAVEQPNLPGTVDEHPNWRRRLSPPVERMFQDPAIEQRLRGLARARRAPA
;
A
#
# COMPACT_ATOMS: atom_id res chain seq x y z
N PRO A 1 -4.20 -6.80 15.21
CA PRO A 1 -3.42 -7.93 14.66
C PRO A 1 -3.10 -7.74 13.16
N PRO A 2 -2.03 -8.35 12.63
CA PRO A 2 -1.58 -8.15 11.24
C PRO A 2 -2.65 -8.41 10.19
N GLU A 3 -3.54 -9.40 10.39
CA GLU A 3 -4.65 -9.65 9.46
C GLU A 3 -5.70 -8.52 9.40
N ALA A 4 -5.76 -7.65 10.41
CA ALA A 4 -6.58 -6.44 10.34
C ALA A 4 -5.93 -5.36 9.47
N ALA A 5 -4.59 -5.25 9.48
CA ALA A 5 -3.87 -4.23 8.72
C ALA A 5 -4.02 -4.44 7.19
N ALA A 6 -3.89 -5.68 6.71
CA ALA A 6 -4.07 -5.99 5.29
C ALA A 6 -5.49 -5.66 4.78
N ARG A 7 -6.52 -5.96 5.59
CA ARG A 7 -7.91 -5.60 5.26
C ARG A 7 -8.14 -4.10 5.23
N VAL A 8 -7.52 -3.35 6.15
CA VAL A 8 -7.57 -1.89 6.15
C VAL A 8 -6.89 -1.32 4.90
N ALA A 9 -5.72 -1.85 4.51
CA ALA A 9 -5.02 -1.43 3.30
C ALA A 9 -5.85 -1.68 2.03
N ASP A 10 -6.54 -2.82 1.94
CA ASP A 10 -7.45 -3.13 0.83
C ASP A 10 -8.61 -2.12 0.73
N ALA A 11 -9.26 -1.85 1.87
CA ALA A 11 -10.37 -0.92 1.95
C ALA A 11 -9.91 0.53 1.63
N ALA A 12 -8.76 0.94 2.16
CA ALA A 12 -8.18 2.26 1.90
C ALA A 12 -7.82 2.45 0.42
N ALA A 13 -7.19 1.46 -0.21
CA ALA A 13 -6.86 1.50 -1.64
C ALA A 13 -8.13 1.66 -2.50
N ALA A 14 -9.19 0.89 -2.20
CA ALA A 14 -10.46 1.04 -2.91
C ALA A 14 -11.14 2.38 -2.63
N TYR A 15 -11.06 2.90 -1.41
CA TYR A 15 -11.65 4.18 -1.02
C TYR A 15 -10.98 5.36 -1.74
N ILE A 16 -9.64 5.42 -1.73
CA ILE A 16 -8.86 6.44 -2.46
C ILE A 16 -9.18 6.39 -3.95
N GLY A 17 -9.38 5.20 -4.52
CA GLY A 17 -9.78 5.03 -5.92
C GLY A 17 -11.14 5.65 -6.28
N ARG A 18 -12.02 5.94 -5.30
CA ARG A 18 -13.33 6.58 -5.56
C ARG A 18 -13.26 8.10 -5.51
N ALA A 19 -12.15 8.68 -5.06
CA ALA A 19 -12.00 10.12 -4.97
C ALA A 19 -12.12 10.77 -6.36
N ARG A 20 -12.85 11.89 -6.44
CA ARG A 20 -13.01 12.69 -7.68
C ARG A 20 -11.78 13.57 -7.92
N CYS A 21 -10.62 12.92 -8.05
CA CYS A 21 -9.35 13.54 -8.43
C CYS A 21 -8.88 12.97 -9.77
N ASP A 22 -8.10 13.75 -10.52
CA ASP A 22 -7.52 13.30 -11.80
C ASP A 22 -6.44 12.24 -11.58
N LEU A 23 -5.65 12.38 -10.51
CA LEU A 23 -4.57 11.47 -10.14
C LEU A 23 -4.79 10.88 -8.74
N ALA A 24 -4.62 9.57 -8.63
CA ALA A 24 -4.55 8.84 -7.36
C ALA A 24 -3.19 8.14 -7.28
N LEU A 25 -2.56 8.23 -6.11
CA LEU A 25 -1.30 7.55 -5.82
C LEU A 25 -1.54 6.49 -4.73
N LEU A 26 -0.95 5.32 -4.91
CA LEU A 26 -0.86 4.29 -3.89
C LEU A 26 0.64 4.04 -3.62
N PRO A 27 1.15 4.40 -2.43
CA PRO A 27 2.51 4.05 -2.03
C PRO A 27 2.75 2.55 -2.14
N LEU A 28 3.97 2.15 -2.51
CA LEU A 28 4.29 0.73 -2.66
C LEU A 28 4.26 0.02 -1.30
N GLU A 29 4.56 0.73 -0.22
CA GLU A 29 4.39 0.30 1.17
C GLU A 29 2.94 -0.15 1.45
N ASP A 30 1.95 0.66 1.05
CA ASP A 30 0.54 0.31 1.22
C ASP A 30 0.13 -0.82 0.27
N ALA A 31 0.67 -0.83 -0.95
CA ALA A 31 0.44 -1.89 -1.92
C ALA A 31 0.90 -3.27 -1.39
N VAL A 32 1.99 -3.31 -0.62
CA VAL A 32 2.48 -4.54 0.04
C VAL A 32 1.99 -4.69 1.49
N ALA A 33 1.18 -3.76 1.98
CA ALA A 33 0.73 -3.69 3.37
C ALA A 33 1.90 -3.76 4.38
N ALA A 34 2.97 -3.01 4.12
CA ALA A 34 4.13 -2.92 4.99
C ALA A 34 3.71 -2.37 6.36
N VAL A 35 4.13 -3.08 7.42
CA VAL A 35 3.81 -2.69 8.80
C VAL A 35 4.70 -1.54 9.28
N GLU A 36 5.95 -1.53 8.82
CA GLU A 36 6.99 -0.63 9.30
C GLU A 36 7.13 0.61 8.42
N GLN A 37 7.20 1.79 9.03
CA GLN A 37 7.38 3.04 8.29
C GLN A 37 8.81 3.15 7.72
N PRO A 38 8.99 3.64 6.48
CA PRO A 38 10.32 3.83 5.91
C PRO A 38 11.10 4.95 6.61
N ASN A 39 10.40 5.90 7.23
CA ASN A 39 10.97 7.03 7.96
C ASN A 39 10.07 7.40 9.14
N LEU A 40 10.69 7.73 10.27
CA LEU A 40 10.03 8.24 11.47
C LEU A 40 10.61 9.63 11.78
N PRO A 41 9.86 10.72 11.50
CA PRO A 41 10.34 12.08 11.74
C PRO A 41 10.77 12.31 13.19
N GLY A 42 11.85 13.08 13.38
CA GLY A 42 12.37 13.42 14.71
C GLY A 42 13.29 12.36 15.33
N THR A 43 13.70 11.34 14.57
CA THR A 43 14.67 10.33 15.00
C THR A 43 15.93 10.39 14.15
N VAL A 44 17.06 10.02 14.74
CA VAL A 44 18.34 9.89 14.03
C VAL A 44 18.85 8.46 14.15
N ASP A 45 18.96 7.97 15.39
CA ASP A 45 19.54 6.66 15.70
C ASP A 45 18.51 5.62 16.17
N GLU A 46 17.30 6.06 16.52
CA GLU A 46 16.25 5.25 17.14
C GLU A 46 15.43 4.43 16.13
N HIS A 47 15.33 4.91 14.89
CA HIS A 47 14.61 4.23 13.81
C HIS A 47 15.55 4.07 12.60
N PRO A 48 15.52 2.92 11.91
CA PRO A 48 16.33 2.72 10.71
C PRO A 48 15.69 3.45 9.51
N ASN A 49 15.67 4.78 9.59
CA ASN A 49 15.19 5.70 8.57
C ASN A 49 15.86 5.39 7.23
N TRP A 50 15.06 5.31 6.16
CA TRP A 50 15.53 5.17 4.76
C TRP A 50 16.34 3.91 4.46
N ARG A 51 16.31 2.91 5.36
CA ARG A 51 17.12 1.69 5.26
C ARG A 51 16.31 0.42 5.06
N ARG A 52 14.97 0.50 5.09
CA ARG A 52 14.09 -0.67 4.93
C ARG A 52 13.85 -1.00 3.47
N ARG A 53 14.03 -2.27 3.11
CA ARG A 53 13.66 -2.83 1.81
C ARG A 53 12.24 -3.38 1.88
N LEU A 54 11.53 -3.31 0.77
CA LEU A 54 10.19 -3.88 0.65
C LEU A 54 10.27 -5.39 0.41
N SER A 55 9.25 -6.09 0.89
CA SER A 55 9.06 -7.53 0.72
C SER A 55 7.64 -7.79 0.22
N PRO A 56 7.44 -8.74 -0.72
CA PRO A 56 8.45 -9.59 -1.36
C PRO A 56 9.31 -8.81 -2.39
N PRO A 57 10.40 -9.40 -2.95
CA PRO A 57 11.12 -8.82 -4.08
C PRO A 57 10.20 -8.55 -5.27
N VAL A 58 10.52 -7.53 -6.07
CA VAL A 58 9.66 -7.03 -7.15
C VAL A 58 9.24 -8.11 -8.16
N GLU A 59 10.13 -9.07 -8.42
CA GLU A 59 9.90 -10.20 -9.33
C GLU A 59 8.76 -11.11 -8.87
N ARG A 60 8.45 -11.09 -7.57
CA ARG A 60 7.39 -11.88 -6.94
C ARG A 60 6.21 -11.06 -6.44
N MET A 61 6.31 -9.73 -6.38
CA MET A 61 5.24 -8.87 -5.87
C MET A 61 3.90 -9.09 -6.57
N PHE A 62 3.91 -9.24 -7.90
CA PHE A 62 2.68 -9.47 -8.66
C PHE A 62 2.15 -10.91 -8.61
N GLN A 63 2.90 -11.82 -7.98
CA GLN A 63 2.48 -13.20 -7.76
C GLN A 63 1.77 -13.37 -6.40
N ASP A 64 1.84 -12.35 -5.53
CA ASP A 64 1.17 -12.35 -4.24
C ASP A 64 -0.33 -11.99 -4.43
N PRO A 65 -1.27 -12.91 -4.11
CA PRO A 65 -2.69 -12.66 -4.29
C PRO A 65 -3.22 -11.48 -3.47
N ALA A 66 -2.62 -11.18 -2.31
CA ALA A 66 -3.06 -10.07 -1.47
C ALA A 66 -2.64 -8.71 -2.07
N ILE A 67 -1.44 -8.64 -2.64
CA ILE A 67 -0.98 -7.45 -3.39
C ILE A 67 -1.86 -7.26 -4.63
N GLU A 68 -2.08 -8.33 -5.40
CA GLU A 68 -2.91 -8.29 -6.60
C GLU A 68 -4.34 -7.84 -6.29
N GLN A 69 -4.96 -8.38 -5.25
CA GLN A 69 -6.30 -8.00 -4.80
C GLN A 69 -6.40 -6.50 -4.52
N ARG A 70 -5.42 -5.94 -3.81
CA ARG A 70 -5.37 -4.52 -3.46
C ARG A 70 -5.22 -3.62 -4.67
N LEU A 71 -4.29 -3.95 -5.57
CA LEU A 71 -4.10 -3.22 -6.83
C LEU A 71 -5.35 -3.26 -7.71
N ARG A 72 -6.00 -4.42 -7.80
CA ARG A 72 -7.28 -4.57 -8.53
C ARG A 72 -8.40 -3.77 -7.87
N GLY A 73 -8.43 -3.68 -6.54
CA GLY A 73 -9.39 -2.86 -5.79
C GLY A 73 -9.30 -1.38 -6.17
N LEU A 74 -8.10 -0.81 -6.11
CA LEU A 74 -7.84 0.57 -6.55
C LEU A 74 -8.23 0.76 -8.03
N ALA A 75 -7.75 -0.12 -8.91
CA ALA A 75 -7.98 -0.01 -10.36
C ALA A 75 -9.47 -0.08 -10.74
N ARG A 76 -10.24 -0.95 -10.08
CA ARG A 76 -11.69 -1.05 -10.28
C ARG A 76 -12.40 0.22 -9.79
N ALA A 77 -12.04 0.72 -8.61
CA ALA A 77 -12.64 1.93 -8.06
C ALA A 77 -12.41 3.15 -8.96
N ARG A 78 -11.21 3.31 -9.54
CA ARG A 78 -10.88 4.40 -10.48
C ARG A 78 -11.64 4.36 -11.80
N ARG A 79 -12.06 3.17 -12.24
CA ARG A 79 -12.81 2.98 -13.49
C ARG A 79 -14.32 3.00 -13.29
N ALA A 80 -14.79 2.93 -12.05
CA ALA A 80 -16.20 3.00 -11.75
C ALA A 80 -16.74 4.38 -12.15
N PRO A 81 -17.93 4.46 -12.77
CA PRO A 81 -18.59 5.74 -12.98
C PRO A 81 -18.86 6.42 -11.63
N ALA A 82 -18.82 7.75 -11.65
CA ALA A 82 -18.92 8.61 -10.47
C ALA A 82 -20.32 8.77 -9.91
#